data_AF-A0A3A1WV58-F1
#
_entry.id   AF-A0A3A1WV58-F1
#
_cell.length_a   1.000
_cell.length_b   1.000
_cell.length_c   1.000
_cell.angle_alpha   90.00
_cell.angle_beta   90.00
_cell.angle_gamma   90.00
#
_symmetry.space_group_name_H-M   'P 1'
#
loop_
_entity.id
_entity.type
_entity.pdbx_description
1 polymer ?
#
loop_
_entity_poly.entity_id
_entity_poly.type
_entity_poly.pdbx_seq_one_letter_code
_entity_poly.pdbx_strand_id
1 'polypeptide(L)'
;MQPEWVKSSVFYQIFPERFANANASINPNPVESWDKSPTRDNFFGGDLKGIREHLSYLADMGVNALYLTPIFQADTNHRYDATDYFKI
;
A
#
# COMPACT_ATOMS: atom_id res chain seq x y z
N MET A 1 -3.61 4.81 28.54
CA MET A 1 -3.20 3.39 28.53
C MET A 1 -3.12 2.95 27.08
N GLN A 2 -2.07 2.23 26.68
CA GLN A 2 -1.92 1.75 25.30
C GLN A 2 -2.56 0.36 25.14
N PRO A 3 -3.07 -0.01 23.96
CA PRO A 3 -3.59 -1.35 23.71
C PRO A 3 -2.50 -2.40 23.94
N GLU A 4 -2.81 -3.48 24.67
CA GLU A 4 -1.81 -4.50 25.04
C GLU A 4 -1.20 -5.20 23.82
N TRP A 5 -1.97 -5.45 22.77
CA TRP A 5 -1.50 -6.12 21.55
C TRP A 5 -0.31 -5.41 20.90
N VAL A 6 -0.23 -4.08 21.01
CA VAL A 6 0.85 -3.26 20.43
C VAL A 6 2.21 -3.62 21.03
N LYS A 7 2.27 -4.05 22.29
CA LYS A 7 3.53 -4.42 22.97
C LYS A 7 4.18 -5.66 22.36
N SER A 8 3.38 -6.53 21.74
CA SER A 8 3.82 -7.75 21.07
C SER A 8 3.78 -7.62 19.54
N SER A 9 3.62 -6.42 19.01
CA SER A 9 3.49 -6.21 17.57
C SER A 9 4.83 -6.03 16.87
N VAL A 10 4.97 -6.69 15.74
CA VAL A 10 5.99 -6.40 14.72
C VAL A 10 5.27 -5.75 13.56
N PHE A 11 5.44 -4.43 13.44
CA PHE A 11 4.80 -3.65 12.38
C PHE A 11 5.59 -3.74 11.07
N TYR A 12 4.86 -3.87 9.97
CA TYR A 12 5.40 -3.69 8.63
C TYR A 12 4.69 -2.52 7.94
N GLN A 13 5.46 -1.51 7.54
CA GLN A 13 4.92 -0.36 6.82
C GLN A 13 4.80 -0.71 5.34
N ILE A 14 3.64 -0.42 4.75
CA ILE A 14 3.40 -0.62 3.32
C ILE A 14 3.01 0.71 2.69
N PHE A 15 3.69 1.06 1.61
CA PHE A 15 3.27 2.07 0.65
C PHE A 15 2.53 1.36 -0.51
N PRO A 16 1.18 1.36 -0.54
CA PRO A 16 0.41 0.43 -1.38
C PRO A 16 0.74 0.49 -2.87
N GLU A 17 0.93 1.71 -3.39
CA GLU A 17 1.24 1.99 -4.79
C GLU A 17 2.52 1.29 -5.28
N ARG A 18 3.41 0.86 -4.37
CA ARG A 18 4.72 0.25 -4.68
C ARG A 18 4.92 -1.13 -4.05
N PHE A 19 3.89 -1.72 -3.45
CA PHE A 19 4.05 -3.00 -2.77
C PHE A 19 3.87 -4.20 -3.71
N ALA A 20 2.70 -4.30 -4.36
CA ALA A 20 2.42 -5.30 -5.38
C ALA A 20 1.23 -4.87 -6.24
N ASN A 21 1.31 -5.08 -7.56
CA ASN A 21 0.20 -4.89 -8.51
C ASN A 21 -0.44 -6.24 -8.83
N ALA A 22 -1.71 -6.42 -8.49
CA ALA A 22 -2.46 -7.65 -8.75
C ALA A 22 -3.78 -7.42 -9.51
N ASN A 23 -4.12 -6.15 -9.80
CA ASN A 23 -5.29 -5.79 -10.58
C ASN A 23 -4.97 -4.68 -11.59
N ALA A 24 -4.45 -5.07 -12.75
CA ALA A 24 -4.14 -4.14 -13.84
C ALA A 24 -5.36 -3.34 -14.36
N SER A 25 -6.60 -3.79 -14.12
CA SER A 25 -7.81 -3.08 -14.57
C SER A 25 -8.08 -1.77 -13.84
N ILE A 26 -7.46 -1.55 -12.67
CA ILE A 26 -7.57 -0.32 -11.88
C ILE A 26 -6.27 0.49 -11.87
N ASN A 27 -5.31 0.15 -12.74
CA ASN A 27 -4.07 0.89 -12.82
C ASN A 27 -4.35 2.36 -13.19
N PRO A 28 -3.65 3.32 -12.56
CA PRO A 28 -3.64 4.70 -13.02
C PRO A 28 -3.01 4.78 -14.42
N ASN A 29 -3.33 5.85 -15.14
CA ASN A 29 -2.76 6.11 -16.46
C ASN A 29 -2.11 7.50 -16.46
N PRO A 30 -0.78 7.61 -16.69
CA PRO A 30 0.15 6.53 -17.03
C PRO A 30 0.55 5.64 -15.84
N VAL A 31 0.92 4.39 -16.14
CA VAL A 31 1.61 3.47 -15.23
C VAL A 31 2.95 3.07 -15.84
N GLU A 32 3.99 3.06 -15.02
CA GLU A 32 5.34 2.65 -15.38
C GLU A 32 5.60 1.17 -15.06
N SER A 33 6.62 0.62 -15.70
CA SER A 33 7.08 -0.73 -15.42
C SER A 33 7.81 -0.81 -14.08
N TRP A 34 7.72 -1.94 -13.38
CA TRP A 34 8.27 -2.16 -12.03
C TRP A 34 9.81 -2.10 -11.94
N ASP A 35 10.52 -2.13 -13.06
CA ASP A 35 11.97 -1.91 -13.14
C ASP A 35 12.38 -0.43 -13.15
N LYS A 36 11.43 0.49 -13.30
CA LYS A 36 11.71 1.94 -13.33
C LYS A 36 11.94 2.51 -11.94
N SER A 37 12.78 3.55 -11.88
CA SER A 37 13.00 4.27 -10.62
C SER A 37 11.76 5.10 -10.26
N PRO A 38 11.35 5.11 -8.99
CA PRO A 38 10.24 5.94 -8.55
C PRO A 38 10.61 7.42 -8.65
N THR A 39 9.65 8.22 -9.12
CA THR A 39 9.69 9.67 -9.06
C THR A 39 8.61 10.17 -8.11
N ARG A 40 8.53 11.50 -7.94
CA ARG A 40 7.46 12.12 -7.15
C ARG A 40 6.08 11.83 -7.71
N ASP A 41 5.94 11.71 -9.04
CA ASP A 41 4.64 11.79 -9.71
C ASP A 41 4.26 10.51 -10.47
N ASN A 42 5.17 9.54 -10.63
CA ASN A 42 4.87 8.31 -11.38
C ASN A 42 4.13 7.25 -10.55
N PHE A 43 3.51 6.32 -11.27
CA PHE A 43 2.72 5.22 -10.73
C PHE A 43 3.23 3.88 -11.27
N PHE A 44 3.07 2.83 -10.48
CA PHE A 44 3.42 1.43 -10.75
C PHE A 44 2.20 0.48 -10.57
N GLY A 45 1.09 1.02 -10.08
CA GLY A 45 -0.20 0.34 -10.00
C GLY A 45 -0.31 -0.63 -8.83
N GLY A 46 0.48 -0.44 -7.76
CA GLY A 46 0.32 -1.22 -6.56
C GLY A 46 -1.05 -1.03 -5.91
N ASP A 47 -1.64 -2.11 -5.40
CA ASP A 47 -3.04 -2.14 -4.97
C ASP A 47 -3.28 -3.05 -3.73
N LEU A 48 -4.46 -2.95 -3.13
CA LEU A 48 -4.81 -3.73 -1.94
C LEU A 48 -4.94 -5.24 -2.22
N LYS A 49 -5.22 -5.65 -3.45
CA LYS A 49 -5.26 -7.06 -3.83
C LYS A 49 -3.84 -7.64 -3.82
N GLY A 50 -2.85 -6.88 -4.29
CA GLY A 50 -1.43 -7.22 -4.22
C GLY A 50 -0.96 -7.39 -2.77
N ILE A 51 -1.38 -6.50 -1.87
CA ILE A 51 -1.14 -6.67 -0.42
C ILE A 51 -1.74 -7.99 0.07
N ARG A 52 -3.01 -8.24 -0.25
CA ARG A 52 -3.73 -9.45 0.18
C ARG A 52 -3.02 -10.74 -0.29
N GLU A 53 -2.54 -10.77 -1.52
CA GLU A 53 -1.86 -11.95 -2.10
C GLU A 53 -0.50 -12.24 -1.47
N HIS A 54 0.11 -11.27 -0.77
CA HIS A 54 1.39 -11.43 -0.08
C HIS A 54 1.25 -11.47 1.46
N LEU A 55 0.05 -11.62 2.01
CA LEU A 55 -0.13 -11.75 3.46
C LEU A 55 0.61 -12.95 4.04
N SER A 56 0.70 -14.06 3.29
CA SER A 56 1.48 -15.24 3.71
C SER A 56 2.98 -14.92 3.81
N TYR A 57 3.54 -14.19 2.83
CA TYR A 57 4.94 -13.73 2.89
C TYR A 57 5.23 -12.87 4.12
N LEU A 58 4.31 -11.97 4.47
CA LEU A 58 4.45 -11.12 5.66
C LEU A 58 4.32 -11.95 6.95
N ALA A 59 3.37 -12.88 7.00
CA ALA A 59 3.19 -13.77 8.14
C ALA A 59 4.41 -14.68 8.37
N ASP A 60 5.00 -15.24 7.30
CA ASP A 60 6.20 -16.08 7.37
C ASP A 60 7.42 -15.30 7.90
N MET A 61 7.47 -13.98 7.67
CA MET A 61 8.48 -13.07 8.24
C MET A 61 8.25 -12.79 9.75
N GLY A 62 7.08 -13.15 10.30
CA GLY A 62 6.70 -12.86 11.68
C GLY A 62 6.00 -11.51 11.89
N VAL A 63 5.60 -10.83 10.81
CA VAL A 63 4.81 -9.59 10.89
C VAL A 63 3.40 -9.94 11.37
N ASN A 64 2.87 -9.15 12.30
CA ASN A 64 1.51 -9.33 12.83
C ASN A 64 0.68 -8.03 12.85
N ALA A 65 1.24 -6.92 12.35
CA ALA A 65 0.54 -5.65 12.20
C ALA A 65 1.00 -4.91 10.94
N LEU A 66 0.05 -4.39 10.17
CA LEU A 66 0.35 -3.58 8.98
C LEU A 66 0.06 -2.11 9.26
N TYR A 67 1.00 -1.24 8.88
CA TYR A 67 0.80 0.19 8.84
C TYR A 67 0.79 0.63 7.37
N LEU A 68 -0.38 1.02 6.85
CA LEU A 68 -0.50 1.51 5.49
C LEU A 68 -0.32 3.04 5.47
N THR A 69 0.39 3.55 4.47
CA THR A 69 0.25 4.96 4.08
C THR A 69 -1.18 5.21 3.54
N PRO A 70 -1.60 6.46 3.29
CA PRO A 70 -2.99 6.75 2.92
C PRO A 70 -3.51 5.91 1.75
N ILE A 71 -4.75 5.44 1.89
CA ILE A 71 -5.42 4.56 0.91
C ILE A 71 -6.70 5.16 0.33
N PHE A 72 -7.17 6.29 0.86
CA PHE A 72 -8.38 6.93 0.39
C PHE A 72 -8.20 7.56 -1.00
N GLN A 73 -9.32 7.88 -1.65
CA GLN A 73 -9.33 8.47 -2.99
C GLN A 73 -8.50 9.75 -3.04
N ALA A 74 -7.49 9.78 -3.92
CA ALA A 74 -6.63 10.92 -4.19
C ALA A 74 -6.02 10.80 -5.59
N ASP A 75 -5.51 11.89 -6.14
CA ASP A 75 -4.93 11.95 -7.50
C ASP A 75 -3.41 11.73 -7.53
N THR A 76 -2.74 11.72 -6.37
CA THR A 76 -1.29 11.47 -6.27
C THR A 76 -0.97 10.03 -5.87
N ASN A 77 0.26 9.58 -6.17
CA ASN A 77 0.74 8.25 -5.77
C ASN A 77 0.83 8.06 -4.25
N HIS A 78 1.03 9.13 -3.49
CA HIS A 78 1.21 9.10 -2.04
C HIS A 78 -0.09 9.32 -1.26
N ARG A 79 -1.13 9.87 -1.92
CA ARG A 79 -2.50 9.99 -1.42
C ARG A 79 -2.68 10.78 -0.12
N TYR A 80 -1.75 11.68 0.20
CA TYR A 80 -1.84 12.55 1.38
C TYR A 80 -2.79 13.75 1.15
N ASP A 81 -3.20 13.95 -0.10
CA ASP A 81 -4.13 14.94 -0.62
C ASP A 81 -5.51 14.30 -0.88
N ALA A 82 -6.05 13.60 0.11
CA ALA A 82 -7.33 12.89 -0.02
C ALA A 82 -8.46 13.82 -0.46
N THR A 83 -9.20 13.38 -1.49
CA THR A 83 -10.37 14.07 -2.05
C THR A 83 -11.69 13.55 -1.48
N ASP A 84 -11.71 12.29 -1.05
CA ASP A 84 -12.85 11.66 -0.37
C ASP A 84 -12.36 10.60 0.62
N TYR A 85 -12.52 10.87 1.92
CA TYR A 85 -12.12 9.96 3.01
C TYR A 85 -13.06 8.76 3.20
N PHE A 86 -14.22 8.74 2.54
CA PHE A 86 -15.18 7.63 2.60
C PHE A 86 -15.09 6.69 1.40
N LYS A 87 -14.14 6.93 0.49
CA LYS A 87 -13.91 6.13 -0.70
C LYS A 87 -12.45 5.68 -0.81
N ILE A 88 -12.27 4.43 -1.24
CA ILE A 88 -10.98 3.80 -1.55
C ILE A 88 -10.68 3.94 -3.03
#